data_AF-A0A8C6UXW0-F1
#
_entry.id   AF-A0A8C6UXW0-F1
#
_cell.length_a   1.000
_cell.length_b   1.000
_cell.length_c   1.000
_cell.angle_alpha   90.00
_cell.angle_beta   90.00
_cell.angle_gamma   90.00
#
_symmetry.space_group_name_H-M   'P 1'
#
loop_
_entity.id
_entity.type
_entity.pdbx_description
1 polymer ?
#
loop_
_entity_poly.entity_id
_entity_poly.type
_entity_poly.pdbx_seq_one_letter_code
_entity_poly.pdbx_strand_id
1 'polypeptide(L)'
;LMVQGSVVQFVQKHMGLVPGWGGAARLVRVVGSQNALKLLGGAVKVDPELGLQIGLADDVLEDAQEQRTVLQQAENWLNCYTKGPAPVIQAVKKVVISGRELPLADALRTEKDMFGTVWGGPANLQALTSKMKHK
;
A
#
# COMPACT_ATOMS: atom_id res chain seq x y z
N LEU A 1 1.32 5.16 6.43
CA LEU A 1 1.87 6.30 7.17
C LEU A 1 1.00 6.61 8.38
N MET A 2 1.59 6.72 9.55
CA MET A 2 0.95 7.26 10.76
C MET A 2 1.68 8.54 11.20
N VAL A 3 1.14 9.25 12.18
CA VAL A 3 1.72 10.47 12.77
C VAL A 3 1.84 10.24 14.27
N GLN A 4 2.78 10.87 14.94
CA GLN A 4 2.88 10.78 16.39
C GLN A 4 1.55 11.13 17.08
N GLY A 5 1.22 10.37 18.14
CA GLY A 5 -0.05 10.48 18.86
C GLY A 5 -1.30 9.99 18.10
N SER A 6 -1.20 9.56 16.84
CA SER A 6 -2.34 9.01 16.11
C SER A 6 -2.67 7.59 16.57
N VAL A 7 -3.95 7.22 16.47
CA VAL A 7 -4.43 5.89 16.88
C VAL A 7 -5.39 5.33 15.85
N VAL A 8 -5.20 4.06 15.50
CA VAL A 8 -6.17 3.26 14.74
C VAL A 8 -6.79 2.22 15.65
N GLN A 9 -8.12 2.07 15.62
CA GLN A 9 -8.82 1.09 16.45
C GLN A 9 -10.05 0.53 15.73
N PHE A 10 -10.26 -0.78 15.83
CA PHE A 10 -11.45 -1.47 15.32
C PHE A 10 -12.43 -1.73 16.48
N VAL A 11 -13.50 -0.94 16.57
CA VAL A 11 -14.41 -0.91 17.74
C VAL A 11 -15.68 -1.73 17.59
N GLN A 12 -15.87 -2.43 16.46
CA GLN A 12 -17.13 -3.12 16.13
C GLN A 12 -17.57 -4.10 17.23
N LYS A 13 -16.62 -4.76 17.91
CA LYS A 13 -16.90 -5.66 19.04
C LYS A 13 -17.74 -4.98 20.13
N HIS A 14 -17.44 -3.74 20.48
CA HIS A 14 -18.17 -3.01 21.54
C HIS A 14 -19.61 -2.71 21.14
N MET A 15 -19.91 -2.75 19.85
CA MET A 15 -21.25 -2.57 19.30
C MET A 15 -21.97 -3.91 19.08
N GLY A 16 -21.37 -5.05 19.48
CA GLY A 16 -21.91 -6.37 19.19
C GLY A 16 -21.79 -6.78 17.72
N LEU A 17 -20.85 -6.19 16.97
CA LEU A 17 -20.68 -6.38 15.55
C LEU A 17 -19.29 -6.92 15.19
N VAL A 18 -19.20 -7.50 13.99
CA VAL A 18 -17.94 -7.77 13.30
C VAL A 18 -17.74 -6.76 12.16
N PRO A 19 -16.51 -6.55 11.65
CA PRO A 19 -16.30 -5.66 10.51
C PRO A 19 -17.08 -6.10 9.26
N GLY A 20 -18.04 -5.29 8.80
CA GLY A 20 -18.95 -5.63 7.69
C GLY A 20 -18.46 -5.29 6.27
N TRP A 21 -17.58 -4.31 6.09
CA TRP A 21 -17.15 -3.83 4.77
C TRP A 21 -15.81 -4.43 4.29
N GLY A 22 -15.52 -5.65 4.75
CA GLY A 22 -14.29 -6.37 4.43
C GLY A 22 -13.05 -5.88 5.19
N GLY A 23 -13.22 -5.12 6.27
CA GLY A 23 -12.12 -4.68 7.13
C GLY A 23 -11.32 -5.85 7.71
N ALA A 24 -12.02 -6.89 8.21
CA ALA A 24 -11.37 -8.08 8.75
C ALA A 24 -10.56 -8.85 7.68
N ALA A 25 -11.16 -9.11 6.52
CA ALA A 25 -10.53 -9.86 5.44
C ALA A 25 -9.27 -9.18 4.88
N ARG A 26 -9.25 -7.84 4.82
CA ARG A 26 -8.07 -7.07 4.42
C ARG A 26 -7.05 -7.00 5.54
N LEU A 27 -7.48 -6.81 6.78
CA LEU A 27 -6.58 -6.75 7.93
C LEU A 27 -5.77 -8.05 8.10
N VAL A 28 -6.39 -9.22 7.92
CA VAL A 28 -5.68 -10.51 7.94
C VAL A 28 -4.57 -10.57 6.89
N ARG A 29 -4.76 -9.99 5.71
CA ARG A 29 -3.73 -9.94 4.65
C ARG A 29 -2.61 -8.95 4.98
N VAL A 30 -2.91 -7.89 5.72
CA VAL A 30 -1.94 -6.83 6.06
C VAL A 30 -1.08 -7.24 7.25
N VAL A 31 -1.70 -7.66 8.37
CA VAL A 31 -0.98 -7.89 9.64
C VAL A 31 -0.91 -9.37 10.05
N GLY A 32 -1.44 -10.27 9.24
CA GLY A 32 -1.57 -11.70 9.55
C GLY A 32 -2.79 -12.02 10.44
N SER A 33 -3.19 -13.30 10.45
CA SER A 33 -4.38 -13.76 11.19
C SER A 33 -4.27 -13.57 12.70
N GLN A 34 -3.08 -13.80 13.27
CA GLN A 34 -2.84 -13.69 14.71
C GLN A 34 -3.01 -12.25 15.22
N ASN A 35 -2.39 -11.27 14.56
CA ASN A 35 -2.55 -9.87 14.94
C ASN A 35 -3.98 -9.39 14.65
N ALA A 36 -4.55 -9.75 13.50
CA ALA A 36 -5.92 -9.39 13.17
C ALA A 36 -6.93 -9.87 14.24
N LEU A 37 -6.76 -11.10 14.75
CA LEU A 37 -7.61 -11.62 15.83
C LEU A 37 -7.46 -10.80 17.13
N LYS A 38 -6.23 -10.46 17.52
CA LYS A 38 -5.97 -9.62 18.70
C LYS A 38 -6.59 -8.22 18.53
N LEU A 39 -6.39 -7.59 17.38
CA LEU A 39 -6.89 -6.24 17.10
C LEU A 39 -8.43 -6.19 17.09
N LEU A 40 -9.08 -7.12 16.38
CA LEU A 40 -10.54 -7.13 16.23
C LEU A 40 -11.24 -7.66 17.49
N GLY A 41 -10.72 -8.74 18.07
CA GLY A 41 -11.28 -9.37 19.27
C GLY A 41 -10.96 -8.62 20.56
N GLY A 42 -9.86 -7.86 20.60
CA GLY A 42 -9.49 -7.01 21.74
C GLY A 42 -9.94 -5.56 21.60
N ALA A 43 -10.34 -5.12 20.41
CA ALA A 43 -10.50 -3.71 20.07
C ALA A 43 -9.26 -2.89 20.50
N VAL A 44 -8.06 -3.41 20.22
CA VAL A 44 -6.79 -2.81 20.67
C VAL A 44 -6.55 -1.50 19.93
N LYS A 45 -6.14 -0.46 20.67
CA LYS A 45 -5.65 0.80 20.09
C LYS A 45 -4.25 0.54 19.51
N VAL A 46 -4.08 0.87 18.23
CA VAL A 46 -2.80 0.77 17.54
C VAL A 46 -2.20 2.16 17.45
N ASP A 47 -1.15 2.40 18.22
CA ASP A 47 -0.30 3.58 18.12
C ASP A 47 0.71 3.43 16.95
N PRO A 48 1.49 4.47 16.61
CA PRO A 48 2.39 4.42 15.47
C PRO A 48 3.51 3.36 15.61
N GLU A 49 4.02 3.14 16.82
CA GLU A 49 5.08 2.14 17.09
C GLU A 49 4.56 0.72 16.83
N LEU A 50 3.43 0.36 17.43
CA LEU A 50 2.79 -0.93 17.20
C LEU A 50 2.36 -1.05 15.73
N GLY A 51 1.87 0.03 15.13
CA GLY A 51 1.47 0.08 13.72
C GLY A 51 2.59 -0.30 12.76
N LEU A 52 3.81 0.19 12.99
CA LEU A 52 5.00 -0.22 12.25
C LEU A 52 5.37 -1.67 12.53
N GLN A 53 5.42 -2.04 13.81
CA GLN A 53 5.85 -3.38 14.24
C GLN A 53 5.02 -4.50 13.60
N ILE A 54 3.70 -4.29 13.46
CA ILE A 54 2.79 -5.30 12.90
C ILE A 54 2.55 -5.15 11.39
N GLY A 55 3.17 -4.15 10.74
CA GLY A 55 2.99 -3.87 9.32
C GLY A 55 1.64 -3.24 8.94
N LEU A 56 0.93 -2.62 9.90
CA LEU A 56 -0.29 -1.85 9.61
C LEU A 56 0.03 -0.50 8.96
N ALA A 57 1.22 0.05 9.25
CA ALA A 57 1.74 1.27 8.67
C ALA A 57 3.13 1.02 8.08
N ASP A 58 3.43 1.64 6.94
CA ASP A 58 4.75 1.54 6.31
C ASP A 58 5.81 2.48 6.90
N ASP A 59 5.37 3.58 7.53
CA ASP A 59 6.26 4.58 8.15
C ASP A 59 5.49 5.48 9.13
N VAL A 60 6.21 6.21 9.97
CA VAL A 60 5.69 7.19 10.93
C VAL A 60 6.28 8.56 10.64
N LEU A 61 5.39 9.50 10.36
CA LEU A 61 5.72 10.89 10.09
C LEU A 61 5.91 11.65 11.40
N GLU A 62 6.81 12.63 11.36
CA GLU A 62 7.02 13.54 12.46
C GLU A 62 5.85 14.52 12.56
N ASP A 63 5.61 15.03 13.77
CA ASP A 63 4.64 16.10 13.97
C ASP A 63 4.96 17.32 13.11
N ALA A 64 3.93 18.09 12.77
CA ALA A 64 4.10 19.28 11.96
C ALA A 64 5.08 20.24 12.65
N GLN A 65 6.20 20.54 11.98
CA GLN A 65 7.13 21.58 12.39
C GLN A 65 6.87 22.85 11.57
N GLU A 66 7.36 23.99 12.04
CA GLU A 66 7.11 25.32 11.44
C GLU A 66 7.35 25.38 9.92
N GLN A 67 8.25 24.55 9.39
CA GLN A 67 8.66 24.57 7.98
C GLN A 67 8.09 23.42 7.14
N ARG A 68 7.45 22.40 7.74
CA ARG A 68 6.95 21.21 7.01
C ARG A 68 5.66 20.67 7.61
N THR A 69 4.61 20.64 6.80
CA THR A 69 3.35 20.01 7.18
C THR A 69 3.44 18.49 7.06
N VAL A 70 2.61 17.76 7.81
CA VAL A 70 2.46 16.30 7.68
C VAL A 70 2.13 15.89 6.23
N LEU A 71 1.32 16.69 5.52
CA LEU A 71 0.99 16.45 4.12
C LEU A 71 2.24 16.49 3.22
N GLN A 72 3.10 17.50 3.37
CA GLN A 72 4.33 17.60 2.60
C GLN A 72 5.28 16.43 2.89
N GLN A 73 5.34 15.98 4.15
CA GLN A 73 6.12 14.78 4.50
C GLN A 73 5.57 13.53 3.80
N ALA A 74 4.23 13.35 3.78
CA ALA A 74 3.59 12.24 3.08
C ALA A 74 3.80 12.29 1.55
N GLU A 75 3.73 13.49 0.95
CA GLU A 75 4.03 13.70 -0.47
C GLU A 75 5.48 13.33 -0.81
N ASN A 76 6.42 13.77 0.04
CA ASN A 76 7.84 13.44 -0.11
C ASN A 76 8.08 11.93 0.00
N TRP A 77 7.44 11.27 0.96
CA TRP A 77 7.50 9.81 1.11
C TRP A 77 6.96 9.08 -0.12
N LEU A 78 5.85 9.56 -0.70
CA LEU A 78 5.25 8.96 -1.89
C LEU A 78 6.06 9.18 -3.18
N ASN A 79 6.89 10.23 -3.21
CA ASN A 79 7.56 10.71 -4.43
C ASN A 79 8.45 9.64 -5.10
N CYS A 80 9.07 8.74 -4.33
CA CYS A 80 9.88 7.67 -4.91
C CYS A 80 9.04 6.60 -5.64
N TYR A 81 7.76 6.44 -5.29
CA TYR A 81 6.84 5.45 -5.87
C TYR A 81 5.98 6.02 -7.00
N THR A 82 5.79 7.33 -7.04
CA THR A 82 4.94 8.01 -8.02
C THR A 82 5.71 8.67 -9.16
N LYS A 83 7.05 8.70 -9.08
CA LYS A 83 7.91 9.12 -10.20
C LYS A 83 7.87 8.11 -11.34
N GLY A 84 7.48 8.59 -12.51
CA GLY A 84 7.55 7.83 -13.76
C GLY A 84 6.24 7.89 -14.56
N PRO A 85 6.16 7.14 -15.66
CA PRO A 85 4.98 7.14 -16.52
C PRO A 85 3.76 6.56 -15.79
N ALA A 86 2.71 7.36 -15.63
CA ALA A 86 1.49 6.95 -14.93
C ALA A 86 0.86 5.64 -15.44
N PRO A 87 0.80 5.35 -16.76
CA PRO A 87 0.30 4.07 -17.25
C PRO A 87 1.09 2.85 -16.74
N VAL A 88 2.41 3.01 -16.57
CA VAL A 88 3.28 1.94 -16.05
C VAL A 88 3.03 1.72 -14.56
N ILE A 89 2.95 2.80 -13.77
CA ILE A 89 2.64 2.71 -12.34
C ILE A 89 1.25 2.05 -12.13
N GLN A 90 0.26 2.41 -12.94
CA GLN A 90 -1.06 1.79 -12.91
C GLN A 90 -1.02 0.30 -13.25
N ALA A 91 -0.27 -0.09 -14.29
CA ALA A 91 -0.08 -1.49 -14.66
C ALA A 91 0.57 -2.28 -13.51
N VAL A 92 1.65 -1.76 -12.91
CA VAL A 92 2.31 -2.37 -11.75
C VAL A 92 1.33 -2.56 -10.58
N LYS A 93 0.52 -1.55 -10.26
CA LYS A 93 -0.51 -1.67 -9.20
C LYS A 93 -1.51 -2.79 -9.49
N LYS A 94 -1.96 -2.92 -10.74
CA LYS A 94 -2.90 -3.98 -11.15
C LYS A 94 -2.27 -5.37 -11.01
N VAL A 95 -1.02 -5.54 -11.44
CA VAL A 95 -0.25 -6.78 -11.30
C VAL A 95 -0.18 -7.18 -9.82
N VAL A 96 0.29 -6.28 -8.95
CA VAL A 96 0.46 -6.55 -7.52
C VAL A 96 -0.87 -6.87 -6.84
N ILE A 97 -1.94 -6.13 -7.13
CA ILE A 97 -3.28 -6.40 -6.56
C ILE A 97 -3.80 -7.77 -7.04
N SER A 98 -3.62 -8.09 -8.32
CA SER A 98 -4.04 -9.39 -8.87
C SER A 98 -3.33 -10.56 -8.19
N GLY A 99 -2.02 -10.46 -7.95
CA GLY A 99 -1.25 -11.47 -7.22
C GLY A 99 -1.69 -11.66 -5.78
N ARG A 100 -2.28 -10.62 -5.16
CA ARG A 100 -2.80 -10.69 -3.78
C ARG A 100 -4.20 -11.29 -3.69
N GLU A 101 -5.04 -11.08 -4.70
CA GLU A 101 -6.47 -11.41 -4.63
C GLU A 101 -6.88 -12.65 -5.44
N LEU A 102 -6.09 -13.05 -6.44
CA LEU A 102 -6.45 -14.13 -7.36
C LEU A 102 -5.62 -15.40 -7.12
N PRO A 103 -6.12 -16.58 -7.54
CA PRO A 103 -5.29 -17.76 -7.69
C PRO A 103 -4.08 -17.49 -8.60
N LEU A 104 -2.96 -18.15 -8.33
CA LEU A 104 -1.69 -17.90 -9.03
C LEU A 104 -1.82 -17.93 -10.56
N ALA A 105 -2.53 -18.92 -11.10
CA ALA A 105 -2.73 -19.05 -12.55
C ALA A 105 -3.44 -17.84 -13.18
N ASP A 106 -4.38 -17.23 -12.46
CA ASP A 106 -5.12 -16.05 -12.92
C ASP A 106 -4.32 -14.76 -12.74
N ALA A 107 -3.54 -14.66 -11.66
CA ALA A 107 -2.61 -13.57 -11.44
C ALA A 107 -1.54 -13.53 -12.54
N LEU A 108 -0.94 -14.68 -12.90
CA LEU A 108 0.06 -14.77 -13.98
C LEU A 108 -0.51 -14.36 -15.34
N ARG A 109 -1.77 -14.70 -15.63
CA ARG A 109 -2.45 -14.23 -16.84
C ARG A 109 -2.63 -12.72 -16.84
N THR A 110 -3.10 -12.17 -15.71
CA THR A 110 -3.26 -10.72 -15.55
C THR A 110 -1.92 -9.99 -15.69
N GLU A 111 -0.85 -10.55 -15.14
CA GLU A 111 0.50 -10.00 -15.28
C GLU A 111 0.95 -9.93 -16.73
N LYS A 112 0.78 -11.02 -17.48
CA LYS A 112 1.08 -11.07 -18.91
C LYS A 112 0.27 -10.04 -19.70
N ASP A 113 -1.03 -9.94 -19.45
CA ASP A 113 -1.92 -9.01 -20.15
C ASP A 113 -1.51 -7.55 -19.86
N MET A 114 -1.20 -7.24 -18.60
CA MET A 114 -0.77 -5.90 -18.20
C MET A 114 0.59 -5.51 -18.76
N PHE A 115 1.54 -6.44 -18.80
CA PHE A 115 2.81 -6.23 -19.48
C PHE A 115 2.60 -5.85 -20.96
N GLY A 116 1.69 -6.55 -21.65
CA GLY A 116 1.36 -6.26 -23.06
C GLY A 116 0.85 -4.84 -23.30
N THR A 117 0.15 -4.23 -22.33
CA THR A 117 -0.36 -2.85 -22.47
C THR A 117 0.70 -1.77 -22.41
N VAL A 118 1.86 -2.05 -21.79
CA VAL A 118 2.94 -1.08 -21.61
C VAL A 118 4.16 -1.37 -22.48
N TRP A 119 4.32 -2.62 -22.92
CA TRP A 119 5.37 -3.03 -23.84
C TRP A 119 5.20 -2.38 -25.21
N GLY A 120 6.26 -1.77 -25.75
CA GLY A 120 6.19 -0.99 -26.99
C GLY A 120 5.42 0.33 -26.88
N GLY A 121 4.87 0.66 -25.71
CA GLY A 121 4.21 1.95 -25.48
C GLY A 121 5.19 3.12 -25.45
N PRO A 122 4.69 4.38 -25.48
CA PRO A 122 5.55 5.58 -25.56
C PRO A 122 6.64 5.63 -24.47
N ALA A 123 6.27 5.28 -23.25
CA ALA A 123 7.18 5.19 -22.11
C ALA A 123 8.31 4.16 -22.31
N ASN A 124 7.99 2.99 -22.85
CA ASN A 124 8.95 1.92 -23.10
C ASN A 124 9.92 2.34 -24.22
N LEU A 125 9.42 2.91 -25.31
CA LEU A 125 10.24 3.40 -26.42
C LEU A 125 11.18 4.54 -26.00
N GLN A 126 10.70 5.48 -25.19
CA GLN A 126 11.53 6.54 -24.63
C GLN A 126 12.63 5.99 -23.72
N ALA A 127 12.33 4.98 -22.90
CA ALA A 127 13.32 4.33 -22.05
C ALA A 127 14.40 3.59 -22.87
N LEU A 128 14.01 2.90 -23.94
CA LEU A 128 14.94 2.19 -24.83
C LEU A 128 15.89 3.17 -25.55
N THR A 129 15.37 4.29 -26.03
CA THR A 129 16.16 5.29 -26.77
C THR A 129 17.08 6.14 -25.88
N SER A 130 16.63 6.48 -24.66
CA SER A 130 17.44 7.25 -23.70
C SER A 130 18.65 6.47 -23.17
N LYS A 131 18.54 5.14 -23.00
CA LYS A 131 19.64 4.30 -22.50
C LYS A 131 20.71 3.95 -23.55
N MET A 132 20.45 4.18 -24.85
CA MET A 132 21.45 3.96 -25.91
C MET A 132 22.60 5.00 -25.91
N LYS A 133 22.50 6.09 -25.12
CA LYS A 133 23.50 7.16 -25.07
C LYS A 133 24.64 6.94 -24.06
N HIS A 134 24.64 5.85 -23.30
CA HIS A 134 25.80 5.45 -22.50
C HIS A 134 26.59 4.38 -23.26
N LYS A 135 27.57 4.84 -24.05
CA LYS A 135 28.61 4.03 -24.67
C LYS A 135 29.96 4.47 -24.12
#